data_AF-A0A379TD01-F1
#
_entry.id   AF-A0A379TD01-F1
#
_cell.length_a   1.000
_cell.length_b   1.000
_cell.length_c   1.000
_cell.angle_alpha   90.00
_cell.angle_beta   90.00
_cell.angle_gamma   90.00
#
_symmetry.space_group_name_H-M   'P 1'
#
loop_
_entity.id
_entity.type
_entity.pdbx_description
1 polymer ?
#
loop_
_entity_poly.entity_id
_entity_poly.type
_entity_poly.pdbx_seq_one_letter_code
_entity_poly.pdbx_strand_id
1 'polypeptide(L)'
;MVGLLDIRFEHIGDDTLEATMPVDHRTKQPFGLLHGGASVVLAESIGSVAGYLCTQGEQKVVGLEVNANHVRSARQGRVERGL
;
A
#
# COMPACT_ATOMS: atom_id res chain seq x y z
N MET A 1 -0.50 9.94 -5.51
CA MET A 1 -0.03 8.58 -5.81
C MET A 1 -1.15 7.54 -5.69
N VAL A 2 -1.87 7.50 -4.56
CA VAL A 2 -3.01 6.59 -4.30
C VAL A 2 -3.99 6.49 -5.48
N GLY A 3 -4.59 7.60 -5.93
CA GLY A 3 -5.54 7.58 -7.04
C GLY A 3 -4.93 7.19 -8.40
N LEU A 4 -3.65 7.49 -8.62
CA LEU A 4 -2.96 7.15 -9.88
C LEU A 4 -2.78 5.63 -10.02
N LEU A 5 -2.48 4.95 -8.90
CA LEU A 5 -2.27 3.50 -8.88
C LEU A 5 -3.53 2.71 -8.53
N ASP A 6 -4.70 3.36 -8.40
CA ASP A 6 -5.96 2.74 -7.99
C ASP A 6 -5.82 1.92 -6.69
N ILE A 7 -5.10 2.50 -5.72
CA ILE A 7 -5.08 2.00 -4.35
C ILE A 7 -6.43 2.33 -3.71
N ARG A 8 -7.07 1.32 -3.12
CA ARG A 8 -8.40 1.43 -2.50
C ARG A 8 -8.34 0.88 -1.08
N PHE A 9 -8.70 1.70 -0.10
CA PHE A 9 -8.94 1.24 1.27
C PHE A 9 -10.29 0.52 1.28
N GLU A 10 -10.31 -0.75 1.68
CA GLU A 10 -11.49 -1.62 1.55
C GLU A 10 -12.10 -1.95 2.92
N HIS A 11 -11.30 -1.99 4.00
CA HIS A 11 -11.77 -2.36 5.33
C HIS A 11 -11.00 -1.63 6.44
N ILE A 12 -11.72 -1.23 7.49
CA ILE A 12 -11.20 -0.67 8.74
C ILE A 12 -11.77 -1.54 9.87
N GLY A 13 -10.89 -2.28 10.54
CA GLY A 13 -11.21 -3.05 11.74
C GLY A 13 -10.95 -2.25 13.02
N ASP A 14 -11.12 -2.92 14.17
CA ASP A 14 -10.81 -2.32 15.48
C ASP A 14 -9.31 -2.03 15.63
N ASP A 15 -8.47 -2.89 15.07
CA ASP A 15 -7.00 -2.83 15.13
C ASP A 15 -6.33 -3.07 13.77
N THR A 16 -7.10 -3.08 12.67
CA THR A 16 -6.58 -3.35 11.32
C THR A 16 -7.00 -2.30 10.28
N LEU A 17 -6.16 -2.10 9.27
CA LEU A 17 -6.48 -1.31 8.09
C LEU A 17 -6.04 -2.04 6.81
N GLU A 18 -6.99 -2.24 5.89
CA GLU A 18 -6.76 -3.03 4.68
C GLU A 18 -6.99 -2.21 3.41
N ALA A 19 -6.10 -2.40 2.43
CA ALA A 19 -6.24 -1.81 1.10
C ALA A 19 -5.77 -2.74 -0.01
N THR A 20 -6.30 -2.52 -1.21
CA THR A 20 -5.97 -3.26 -2.42
C THR A 20 -5.40 -2.37 -3.52
N MET A 21 -4.56 -2.93 -4.38
CA MET A 21 -4.00 -2.27 -5.57
C MET A 21 -3.95 -3.24 -6.76
N PRO A 22 -4.33 -2.83 -7.98
CA PRO A 22 -4.29 -3.70 -9.15
C PRO A 22 -2.87 -4.02 -9.60
N VAL A 23 -2.69 -5.19 -10.22
CA VAL A 23 -1.46 -5.62 -10.90
C VAL A 23 -1.67 -5.52 -12.41
N ASP A 24 -1.43 -4.33 -12.96
CA ASP A 24 -1.62 -4.00 -14.37
C ASP A 24 -0.50 -3.09 -14.91
N HIS A 25 -0.70 -2.48 -16.08
CA HIS A 25 0.28 -1.62 -16.73
C HIS A 25 0.80 -0.46 -15.86
N ARG A 26 0.06 -0.03 -14.84
CA ARG A 26 0.43 1.05 -13.92
C ARG A 26 1.41 0.59 -12.83
N THR A 27 1.39 -0.69 -12.48
CA THR A 27 2.09 -1.24 -11.30
C THR A 27 3.05 -2.36 -11.65
N LYS A 28 3.08 -2.81 -12.91
CA LYS A 28 4.03 -3.82 -13.39
C LYS A 28 5.39 -3.21 -13.73
N GLN A 29 6.44 -3.97 -13.45
CA GLN A 29 7.77 -3.73 -14.01
C GLN A 29 7.83 -4.22 -15.48
N PRO A 30 8.89 -3.90 -16.25
CA PRO A 30 8.98 -4.20 -17.69
C PRO A 30 8.89 -5.69 -18.08
N PHE A 31 9.07 -6.61 -17.12
CA PHE A 31 8.95 -8.06 -17.30
C PHE A 31 7.57 -8.61 -16.93
N GLY A 32 6.58 -7.74 -16.72
CA GLY A 32 5.17 -8.10 -16.53
C GLY A 32 4.80 -8.59 -15.12
N LEU A 33 5.71 -8.49 -14.15
CA LEU A 33 5.44 -8.78 -12.73
C LEU A 33 5.09 -7.50 -11.98
N LEU A 34 4.38 -7.59 -10.86
CA LEU A 34 4.23 -6.47 -9.92
C LEU A 34 5.59 -5.88 -9.55
N HIS A 35 5.73 -4.57 -9.69
CA HIS A 35 6.93 -3.84 -9.30
C HIS A 35 7.07 -3.85 -7.77
N GLY A 36 8.25 -4.21 -7.25
CA GLY A 36 8.51 -4.23 -5.81
C GLY A 36 8.21 -2.89 -5.14
N GLY A 37 8.68 -1.80 -5.75
CA GLY A 37 8.34 -0.42 -5.35
C GLY A 37 6.84 -0.10 -5.33
N ALA A 38 6.02 -0.67 -6.23
CA ALA A 38 4.57 -0.47 -6.17
C ALA A 38 3.96 -1.14 -4.91
N SER A 39 4.52 -2.29 -4.49
CA SER A 39 4.15 -2.90 -3.22
C SER A 39 4.52 -2.03 -2.01
N VAL A 40 5.69 -1.36 -2.06
CA VAL A 40 6.12 -0.43 -1.02
C VAL A 40 5.22 0.81 -1.00
N VAL A 41 4.83 1.34 -2.16
CA VAL A 41 3.87 2.46 -2.25
C VAL A 41 2.52 2.08 -1.61
N LEU A 42 2.01 0.87 -1.85
CA LEU A 42 0.80 0.38 -1.18
C LEU A 42 1.00 0.32 0.34
N ALA A 43 2.08 -0.31 0.81
CA ALA A 43 2.36 -0.46 2.25
C ALA A 43 2.49 0.90 2.95
N GLU A 44 3.27 1.82 2.39
CA GLU A 44 3.50 3.16 2.96
C GLU A 44 2.23 4.01 2.95
N SER A 45 1.38 3.85 1.93
CA SER A 45 0.08 4.54 1.87
C SER A 45 -0.84 4.08 2.99
N ILE A 46 -0.88 2.78 3.28
CA ILE A 46 -1.68 2.22 4.38
C ILE A 46 -1.08 2.66 5.72
N GLY A 47 0.23 2.46 5.91
CA GLY A 47 0.93 2.79 7.15
C GLY A 47 0.85 4.28 7.52
N SER A 48 0.93 5.18 6.55
CA SER A 48 0.78 6.63 6.79
C SER A 48 -0.63 6.99 7.24
N VAL A 49 -1.66 6.40 6.62
CA VAL A 49 -3.07 6.65 7.01
C VAL A 49 -3.36 6.03 8.38
N ALA A 50 -2.93 4.80 8.63
CA ALA A 50 -3.05 4.15 9.94
C ALA A 50 -2.36 4.98 11.03
N GLY A 51 -1.12 5.42 10.78
CA GLY A 51 -0.37 6.29 11.69
C GLY A 51 -1.12 7.59 11.99
N TYR A 52 -1.70 8.24 10.98
CA TYR A 52 -2.51 9.45 11.16
C TYR A 52 -3.77 9.19 11.99
N LEU A 53 -4.49 8.09 11.75
CA LEU A 53 -5.69 7.71 12.49
C LEU A 53 -5.42 7.46 14.00
N CYS A 54 -4.17 7.17 14.35
CA CYS A 54 -3.71 7.03 15.74
C CYS A 54 -3.29 8.36 16.39
N THR A 55 -3.41 9.50 15.71
CA THR A 55 -3.05 10.83 16.25
C THR A 55 -4.26 11.65 16.69
N GLN A 56 -4.03 12.79 17.34
CA GLN A 56 -5.09 13.68 17.85
C GLN A 56 -4.86 15.14 17.44
N GLY A 57 -5.96 15.88 17.25
CA GLY A 57 -5.93 17.31 16.92
C GLY A 57 -5.16 17.61 15.64
N GLU A 58 -4.20 18.52 15.73
CA GLU A 58 -3.41 19.00 14.58
C GLU A 58 -2.13 18.19 14.31
N GLN A 59 -1.95 17.06 14.99
CA GLN A 59 -0.80 16.18 14.80
C GLN A 59 -0.77 15.60 13.39
N LYS A 60 0.45 15.36 12.89
CA LYS A 60 0.71 14.77 11.58
C LYS A 60 1.82 13.74 11.69
N VAL A 61 1.82 12.78 10.78
CA VAL A 61 2.85 11.75 10.67
C VAL A 61 3.62 11.90 9.36
N VAL A 62 4.88 11.50 9.39
CA VAL A 62 5.74 11.39 8.21
C VAL A 62 6.50 10.07 8.29
N GLY A 63 6.52 9.33 7.18
CA GLY A 63 7.33 8.12 7.07
C GLY A 63 8.81 8.45 7.21
N LEU A 64 9.51 7.70 8.07
CA LEU A 64 10.95 7.87 8.30
C LEU A 64 11.77 6.76 7.65
N GLU A 65 11.26 5.52 7.71
CA GLU A 65 11.92 4.34 7.19
C GLU A 65 10.86 3.36 6.70
N VAL A 66 11.16 2.67 5.60
CA VAL A 66 10.36 1.56 5.09
C VAL A 66 11.28 0.49 4.54
N ASN A 67 11.09 -0.75 5.00
CA ASN A 67 11.78 -1.93 4.51
C ASN A 67 10.77 -2.97 4.02
N ALA A 68 11.17 -3.79 3.05
CA ALA A 68 10.31 -4.81 2.47
C ALA A 68 11.10 -6.01 1.94
N ASN A 69 10.57 -7.21 2.16
CA ASN A 69 11.04 -8.44 1.55
C ASN A 69 10.05 -8.89 0.45
N HIS A 70 10.53 -9.02 -0.78
CA HIS A 70 9.71 -9.48 -1.90
C HIS A 70 9.76 -11.01 -2.03
N VAL A 71 8.86 -11.69 -1.32
CA VAL A 71 8.88 -13.16 -1.18
C VAL A 71 8.13 -13.94 -2.27
N ARG A 72 7.19 -13.31 -2.98
CA ARG A 72 6.38 -13.93 -4.04
C ARG A 72 6.02 -12.91 -5.11
N SER A 73 6.06 -13.35 -6.38
CA SER A 73 5.65 -12.52 -7.51
C SER A 73 4.13 -12.55 -7.75
N ALA A 74 3.59 -11.46 -8.30
CA ALA A 74 2.21 -11.34 -8.75
C ALA A 74 2.19 -10.87 -10.22
N ARG A 75 1.21 -11.37 -10.99
CA ARG A 75 1.12 -11.13 -12.45
C ARG A 75 -0.18 -10.46 -12.90
N GLN A 76 -1.25 -10.55 -12.11
CA GLN A 76 -2.58 -10.05 -12.44
C GLN A 76 -3.45 -9.97 -11.18
N GLY A 77 -4.67 -9.45 -11.33
CA GLY A 77 -5.62 -9.30 -10.22
C GLY A 77 -5.32 -8.07 -9.37
N ARG A 78 -5.71 -8.10 -8.10
CA ARG A 78 -5.36 -7.09 -7.10
C ARG A 78 -4.49 -7.75 -6.04
N VAL A 79 -3.47 -7.03 -5.58
CA VAL A 79 -2.78 -7.37 -4.34
C VAL A 79 -3.49 -6.70 -3.18
N GLU A 80 -3.53 -7.40 -2.06
CA GLU A 80 -4.12 -6.96 -0.80
C GLU A 80 -3.01 -6.83 0.25
N ARG A 81 -3.10 -5.79 1.07
CA ARG A 81 -2.24 -5.56 2.22
C ARG A 81 -3.11 -5.09 3.37
N GLY A 82 -2.96 -5.75 4.52
CA GLY A 82 -3.44 -5.31 5.81
C GLY A 82 -2.27 -4.99 6.72
N LEU A 83 -2.47 -4.03 7.63
CA LEU A 83 -1.64 -3.77 8.80
C LEU A 83 -2.49 -3.96 10.05
#